data_AF-A0A7S0YCA8-F1
#
_entry.id   AF-A0A7S0YCA8-F1
#
_cell.length_a   1.000
_cell.length_b   1.000
_cell.length_c   1.000
_cell.angle_alpha   90.00
_cell.angle_beta   90.00
_cell.angle_gamma   90.00
#
_symmetry.space_group_name_H-M   'P 1'
#
loop_
_entity.id
_entity.type
_entity.pdbx_description
1 polymer ?
#
loop_
_entity_poly.entity_id
_entity_poly.type
_entity_poly.pdbx_seq_one_letter_code
_entity_poly.pdbx_strand_id
1 'polypeptide(L)'
;MTTSKLYTVNLDSQTAEKLVDEGGSVLVLGLPLGTAFGIDHQVFTIGPLFKGVKMIPPGPHFISYCVASQRSPNDFSPPSGRWIFLKNKQVSVWRFDGSTEELEGIINEDEKERFVEGVRRHDFDSGMAPYDLARLHQWRMLAQFISEPVIKKLSPISGVISVMAEGVEEEEK
;
A
#
# COMPACT_ATOMS: atom_id res chain seq x y z
N MET A 1 -6.62 -20.08 21.72
CA MET A 1 -6.01 -19.60 20.46
C MET A 1 -7.13 -19.39 19.47
N THR A 2 -7.58 -18.14 19.32
CA THR A 2 -8.61 -17.76 18.35
C THR A 2 -7.98 -17.82 16.97
N THR A 3 -8.33 -18.82 16.17
CA THR A 3 -8.00 -18.85 14.74
C THR A 3 -8.61 -17.62 14.09
N SER A 4 -7.78 -16.61 13.83
CA SER A 4 -8.12 -15.49 12.97
C SER A 4 -8.57 -16.07 11.63
N LYS A 5 -9.82 -15.80 11.22
CA LYS A 5 -10.27 -16.16 9.88
C LYS A 5 -9.34 -15.46 8.90
N LEU A 6 -8.70 -16.24 8.04
CA LEU A 6 -7.96 -15.70 6.91
C LEU A 6 -8.92 -14.78 6.13
N TYR A 7 -8.48 -13.55 5.89
CA TYR A 7 -9.25 -12.62 5.08
C TYR A 7 -9.53 -13.27 3.73
N THR A 8 -10.81 -13.37 3.39
CA THR A 8 -11.31 -14.04 2.19
C THR A 8 -12.29 -13.08 1.52
N VAL A 9 -12.06 -12.79 0.24
CA VAL A 9 -13.02 -12.04 -0.59
C VAL A 9 -13.91 -13.04 -1.32
N ASN A 10 -15.19 -12.72 -1.41
CA ASN A 10 -16.09 -13.44 -2.30
C ASN A 10 -16.11 -12.71 -3.64
N LEU A 11 -15.50 -13.32 -4.65
CA LEU A 11 -15.34 -12.80 -6.00
C LEU A 11 -16.12 -13.70 -6.96
N ASP A 12 -16.99 -13.12 -7.78
CA ASP A 12 -17.55 -13.86 -8.91
C ASP A 12 -16.47 -14.13 -9.96
N SER A 13 -16.62 -15.22 -10.74
CA SER A 13 -15.60 -15.69 -11.69
C SER A 13 -15.25 -14.63 -12.74
N GLN A 14 -16.24 -13.87 -13.22
CA GLN A 14 -16.05 -12.90 -14.30
C GLN A 14 -15.21 -11.72 -13.81
N THR A 15 -15.48 -11.24 -12.59
CA THR A 15 -14.69 -10.17 -11.97
C THR A 15 -13.28 -10.65 -11.62
N ALA A 16 -13.13 -11.88 -11.14
CA ALA A 16 -11.84 -12.47 -10.84
C ALA A 16 -10.97 -12.59 -12.11
N GLU A 17 -11.51 -13.12 -13.20
CA GLU A 17 -10.83 -13.24 -14.50
C GLU A 17 -10.38 -11.87 -15.01
N LYS A 18 -11.25 -10.86 -14.95
CA LYS A 18 -10.90 -9.51 -15.38
C LYS A 18 -9.75 -8.92 -14.57
N LEU A 19 -9.68 -9.17 -13.26
CA LEU A 19 -8.61 -8.63 -12.42
C LEU A 19 -7.31 -9.44 -12.50
N VAL A 20 -7.38 -10.71 -12.89
CA VAL A 20 -6.18 -11.44 -13.34
C VAL A 20 -5.61 -10.78 -14.59
N ASP A 21 -6.49 -10.30 -15.49
CA ASP A 21 -6.10 -9.68 -16.76
C ASP A 21 -5.80 -8.18 -16.70
N GLU A 22 -6.27 -7.45 -15.71
CA GLU A 22 -6.10 -5.99 -15.67
C GLU A 22 -5.53 -5.48 -14.35
N GLY A 23 -5.62 -6.28 -13.29
CA GLY A 23 -5.31 -5.87 -11.92
C GLY A 23 -3.82 -5.61 -11.72
N GLY A 24 -3.52 -4.48 -11.10
CA GLY A 24 -2.20 -4.17 -10.57
C GLY A 24 -1.94 -4.83 -9.23
N SER A 25 -0.75 -4.57 -8.70
CA SER A 25 -0.32 -5.04 -7.38
C SER A 25 0.52 -3.98 -6.67
N VAL A 26 0.45 -3.97 -5.34
CA VAL A 26 1.29 -3.18 -4.45
C VAL A 26 2.08 -4.14 -3.60
N LEU A 27 3.40 -4.21 -3.81
CA LEU A 27 4.34 -4.96 -2.98
C LEU A 27 4.93 -4.01 -1.94
N VAL A 28 4.91 -4.43 -0.67
CA VAL A 28 5.41 -3.66 0.47
C VAL A 28 6.42 -4.48 1.25
N LEU A 29 7.62 -3.93 1.41
CA LEU A 29 8.77 -4.59 2.00
C LEU A 29 9.18 -3.90 3.30
N GLY A 30 9.56 -4.68 4.31
CA GLY A 30 10.21 -4.16 5.52
C GLY A 30 9.30 -3.47 6.54
N LEU A 31 7.98 -3.42 6.34
CA LEU A 31 7.09 -2.90 7.36
C LEU A 31 7.17 -3.73 8.66
N PRO A 32 7.24 -3.09 9.85
CA PRO A 32 7.29 -3.81 11.11
C PRO A 32 6.01 -4.62 11.37
N LEU A 33 6.17 -5.76 12.04
CA LEU A 33 5.03 -6.61 12.43
C LEU A 33 4.07 -5.84 13.34
N GLY A 34 2.77 -6.08 13.15
CA GLY A 34 1.70 -5.38 13.88
C GLY A 34 1.30 -4.04 13.27
N THR A 35 2.07 -3.48 12.33
CA THR A 35 1.73 -2.23 11.63
C THR A 35 0.34 -2.33 11.01
N ALA A 36 -0.46 -1.26 11.11
CA ALA A 36 -1.70 -1.16 10.36
C ALA A 36 -1.35 -0.63 8.97
N PHE A 37 -1.63 -1.39 7.91
CA PHE A 37 -1.44 -0.98 6.51
C PHE A 37 -2.77 -0.94 5.80
N GLY A 38 -3.13 0.22 5.27
CA GLY A 38 -4.36 0.46 4.54
C GLY A 38 -4.17 0.60 3.04
N ILE A 39 -5.17 0.17 2.30
CA ILE A 39 -5.42 0.57 0.91
C ILE A 39 -6.90 0.90 0.76
N ASP A 40 -7.18 2.14 0.39
CA ASP A 40 -8.53 2.69 0.21
C ASP A 40 -9.46 2.45 1.42
N HIS A 41 -10.39 1.49 1.33
CA HIS A 41 -11.35 1.15 2.39
C HIS A 41 -10.95 -0.06 3.23
N GLN A 42 -9.75 -0.58 3.04
CA GLN A 42 -9.28 -1.79 3.68
C GLN A 42 -8.05 -1.53 4.51
N VAL A 43 -7.97 -2.15 5.69
CA VAL A 43 -6.79 -2.13 6.56
C VAL A 43 -6.42 -3.56 6.93
N PHE A 44 -5.13 -3.84 6.87
CA PHE A 44 -4.49 -5.09 7.27
C PHE A 44 -3.60 -4.83 8.47
N THR A 45 -3.60 -5.73 9.44
CA THR A 45 -2.52 -5.80 10.42
C THR A 45 -1.40 -6.66 9.83
N ILE A 46 -0.21 -6.07 9.69
CA ILE A 46 0.95 -6.73 9.09
C ILE A 46 1.36 -7.93 9.93
N GLY A 47 1.22 -9.13 9.35
CA GLY A 47 1.74 -10.39 9.89
C GLY A 47 2.98 -10.86 9.14
N PRO A 48 3.63 -11.96 9.59
CA PRO A 48 4.90 -12.44 9.03
C PRO A 48 4.86 -12.75 7.53
N LEU A 49 3.70 -13.13 7.01
CA LEU A 49 3.50 -13.49 5.62
C LEU A 49 3.06 -12.33 4.74
N PHE A 50 2.54 -11.23 5.31
CA PHE A 50 1.99 -10.15 4.50
C PHE A 50 3.11 -9.47 3.71
N LYS A 51 2.90 -9.34 2.40
CA LYS A 51 3.81 -8.68 1.45
C LYS A 51 3.11 -7.62 0.60
N GLY A 52 1.79 -7.50 0.66
CA GLY A 52 1.09 -6.48 -0.11
C GLY A 52 -0.30 -6.90 -0.56
N VAL A 53 -0.78 -6.23 -1.59
CA VAL A 53 -2.14 -6.38 -2.13
C VAL A 53 -2.12 -6.60 -3.63
N LYS A 54 -2.92 -7.54 -4.13
CA LYS A 54 -3.04 -7.91 -5.55
C LYS A 54 -4.47 -7.75 -6.06
N MET A 55 -4.64 -7.85 -7.38
CA MET A 55 -5.93 -7.66 -8.07
C MET A 55 -6.51 -6.26 -7.84
N ILE A 56 -5.64 -5.26 -7.75
CA ILE A 56 -6.06 -3.87 -7.55
C ILE A 56 -6.50 -3.30 -8.90
N PRO A 57 -7.73 -2.80 -9.06
CA PRO A 57 -8.18 -2.23 -10.33
C PRO A 57 -7.28 -1.08 -10.79
N PRO A 58 -7.15 -0.80 -12.10
CA PRO A 58 -6.45 0.39 -12.56
C PRO A 58 -7.12 1.69 -12.08
N GLY A 59 -6.32 2.70 -11.76
CA GLY A 59 -6.79 4.01 -11.29
C GLY A 59 -6.05 4.54 -10.07
N PRO A 60 -6.60 5.60 -9.42
CA PRO A 60 -6.05 6.16 -8.21
C PRO A 60 -6.36 5.28 -7.01
N HIS A 61 -5.36 5.10 -6.14
CA HIS A 61 -5.47 4.42 -4.86
C HIS A 61 -4.73 5.21 -3.79
N PHE A 62 -5.18 5.09 -2.55
CA PHE A 62 -4.50 5.67 -1.40
C PHE A 62 -3.99 4.56 -0.49
N ILE A 63 -2.67 4.50 -0.31
CA ILE A 63 -2.07 3.62 0.69
C ILE A 63 -1.85 4.41 1.97
N SER A 64 -2.15 3.79 3.11
CA SER A 64 -1.93 4.39 4.43
C SER A 64 -1.22 3.41 5.35
N TYR A 65 -0.55 3.93 6.37
CA TYR A 65 0.04 3.09 7.40
C TYR A 65 0.17 3.84 8.73
N CYS A 66 0.05 3.08 9.82
CA CYS A 66 0.41 3.49 11.16
C CYS A 66 1.39 2.46 11.69
N VAL A 67 2.68 2.83 11.78
CA VAL A 67 3.79 1.93 12.12
C VAL A 67 3.62 1.46 13.56
N ALA A 68 3.64 0.15 13.78
CA ALA A 68 3.56 -0.38 15.15
C ALA A 68 4.89 -0.22 15.89
N SER A 69 4.83 0.31 17.11
CA SER A 69 5.98 0.37 18.00
C SER A 69 6.48 -1.03 18.34
N GLN A 70 7.78 -1.25 18.16
CA GLN A 70 8.43 -2.50 18.55
C GLN A 70 8.75 -2.56 20.05
N ARG A 71 8.61 -1.43 20.77
CA ARG A 71 8.91 -1.31 22.20
C ARG A 71 7.66 -1.33 23.07
N SER A 72 6.56 -0.77 22.57
CA SER A 72 5.30 -0.62 23.30
C SER A 72 4.17 -1.28 22.51
N PRO A 73 3.72 -2.48 22.91
CA PRO A 73 2.57 -3.11 22.29
C PRO A 73 1.35 -2.19 22.35
N ASN A 74 0.65 -2.04 21.22
CA ASN A 74 -0.51 -1.14 21.00
C ASN A 74 -0.18 0.34 20.76
N ASP A 75 1.08 0.76 20.75
CA ASP A 75 1.45 2.10 20.30
C ASP A 75 1.70 2.10 18.78
N PHE A 76 1.19 3.13 18.11
CA PHE A 76 1.32 3.32 16.67
C PHE A 76 1.86 4.72 16.36
N SER A 77 2.62 4.83 15.28
CA SER A 77 2.92 6.12 14.68
C SER A 77 1.62 6.83 14.29
N PRO A 78 1.63 8.17 14.20
CA PRO A 78 0.56 8.90 13.56
C PRO A 78 0.32 8.38 12.12
N PRO A 79 -0.91 8.48 11.60
CA PRO A 79 -1.21 8.04 10.25
C PRO A 79 -0.39 8.78 9.21
N SER A 80 0.28 8.00 8.36
CA SER A 80 0.94 8.46 7.14
C SER A 80 0.33 7.74 5.94
N GLY A 81 0.48 8.31 4.76
CA GLY A 81 -0.01 7.68 3.54
C GLY A 81 0.41 8.40 2.28
N ARG A 82 0.10 7.81 1.13
CA ARG A 82 0.40 8.40 -0.16
C ARG A 82 -0.59 7.98 -1.23
N TRP A 83 -0.77 8.85 -2.21
CA TRP A 83 -1.47 8.52 -3.42
C TRP A 83 -0.58 7.72 -4.36
N ILE A 84 -1.16 6.69 -4.98
CA ILE A 84 -0.57 5.97 -6.10
C ILE A 84 -1.56 5.96 -7.26
N PHE A 85 -1.06 5.81 -8.48
CA PHE A 85 -1.88 5.60 -9.66
C PHE A 85 -1.40 4.34 -10.36
N LEU A 86 -2.26 3.33 -10.44
CA LEU A 86 -1.94 2.06 -11.06
C LEU A 86 -2.48 2.01 -12.50
N LYS A 87 -1.58 1.73 -13.44
CA LYS A 87 -1.92 1.32 -14.81
C LYS A 87 -2.24 -0.17 -14.84
N ASN A 88 -2.80 -0.63 -15.96
CA ASN A 88 -3.10 -2.04 -16.19
C ASN A 88 -1.86 -2.93 -15.92
N LYS A 89 -2.03 -3.96 -15.09
CA LYS A 89 -0.97 -4.90 -14.65
C LYS A 89 0.28 -4.24 -14.04
N GLN A 90 0.17 -2.99 -13.57
CA GLN A 90 1.31 -2.32 -12.95
C GLN A 90 1.59 -2.90 -11.56
N VAL A 91 2.87 -3.15 -11.29
CA VAL A 91 3.35 -3.49 -9.95
C VAL A 91 4.03 -2.26 -9.37
N SER A 92 3.55 -1.80 -8.21
CA SER A 92 4.16 -0.75 -7.42
C SER A 92 4.92 -1.38 -6.26
N VAL A 93 6.20 -1.05 -6.09
CA VAL A 93 7.06 -1.65 -5.06
C VAL A 93 7.51 -0.57 -4.09
N TRP A 94 7.24 -0.79 -2.80
CA TRP A 94 7.58 0.12 -1.72
C TRP A 94 8.41 -0.61 -0.67
N ARG A 95 9.40 0.09 -0.10
CA ARG A 95 10.21 -0.39 1.02
C ARG A 95 10.09 0.60 2.16
N PHE A 96 9.87 0.07 3.35
CA PHE A 96 9.90 0.86 4.56
C PHE A 96 11.34 1.22 4.92
N ASP A 97 11.60 2.49 5.15
CA ASP A 97 12.82 2.98 5.77
C ASP A 97 12.53 3.28 7.25
N GLY A 98 13.20 2.55 8.15
CA GLY A 98 13.04 2.73 9.59
C GLY A 98 13.65 4.01 10.16
N SER A 99 14.44 4.75 9.37
CA SER A 99 15.03 6.03 9.79
C SER A 99 14.09 7.21 9.53
N THR A 100 13.37 7.20 8.41
CA THR A 100 12.36 8.22 8.05
C THR A 100 10.96 7.82 8.50
N GLU A 101 10.75 6.55 8.84
CA GLU A 101 9.43 5.94 9.05
C GLU A 101 8.51 6.07 7.82
N GLU A 102 9.10 6.09 6.61
CA GLU A 102 8.37 6.25 5.36
C GLU A 102 8.39 5.01 4.45
N LEU A 103 7.37 4.89 3.59
CA LEU A 103 7.36 3.95 2.48
C LEU A 103 7.94 4.59 1.21
N GLU A 104 9.15 4.20 0.87
CA GLU A 104 9.93 4.75 -0.24
C GLU A 104 9.96 3.82 -1.45
N GLY A 105 10.07 4.43 -2.64
CA GLY A 105 10.23 3.69 -3.88
C GLY A 105 11.65 3.10 -3.97
N ILE A 106 11.79 1.94 -4.61
CA ILE A 106 13.11 1.35 -4.85
C ILE A 106 13.88 2.22 -5.87
N ILE A 107 14.98 2.83 -5.42
CA ILE A 107 15.82 3.72 -6.25
C ILE A 107 16.61 2.94 -7.31
N ASN A 108 17.12 1.76 -6.94
CA ASN A 108 17.86 0.91 -7.86
C ASN A 108 16.89 0.22 -8.83
N GLU A 109 16.93 0.60 -10.11
CA GLU A 109 15.99 0.09 -11.11
C GLU A 109 16.14 -1.42 -11.36
N ASP A 110 17.36 -1.98 -11.32
CA ASP A 110 17.55 -3.43 -11.48
C ASP A 110 16.91 -4.21 -10.33
N GLU A 111 17.04 -3.69 -9.10
CA GLU A 111 16.41 -4.27 -7.92
C GLU A 111 14.89 -4.20 -8.00
N LYS A 112 14.36 -3.04 -8.36
CA LYS A 112 12.93 -2.82 -8.57
C LYS A 112 12.37 -3.77 -9.61
N GLU A 113 13.03 -3.92 -10.76
CA GLU A 113 12.58 -4.81 -11.82
C GLU A 113 12.58 -6.27 -11.37
N ARG A 114 13.56 -6.72 -10.58
CA ARG A 114 13.55 -8.07 -9.98
C ARG A 114 12.32 -8.29 -9.11
N PHE A 115 11.92 -7.32 -8.29
CA PHE A 115 10.70 -7.41 -7.48
C PHE A 115 9.43 -7.41 -8.33
N VAL A 116 9.35 -6.53 -9.33
CA VAL A 116 8.23 -6.46 -10.28
C VAL A 116 8.04 -7.81 -10.98
N GLU A 117 9.12 -8.37 -11.52
CA GLU A 117 9.10 -9.67 -12.19
C GLU A 117 8.77 -10.81 -11.24
N GLY A 118 9.24 -10.76 -9.99
CA GLY A 118 8.86 -11.75 -8.99
C GLY A 118 7.37 -11.74 -8.67
N VAL A 119 6.75 -10.56 -8.59
CA VAL A 119 5.29 -10.45 -8.44
C VAL A 119 4.57 -11.03 -9.65
N ARG A 120 5.03 -10.73 -10.87
CA ARG A 120 4.47 -11.27 -12.12
C ARG A 120 4.59 -12.80 -12.23
N ARG A 121 5.66 -13.38 -11.68
CA ARG A 121 5.86 -14.83 -11.61
C ARG A 121 5.18 -15.51 -10.42
N HIS A 122 4.43 -14.75 -9.61
CA HIS A 122 3.75 -15.25 -8.42
C HIS A 122 4.70 -15.72 -7.29
N ASP A 123 5.96 -15.25 -7.29
CA ASP A 123 6.96 -15.59 -6.26
C ASP A 123 6.52 -15.13 -4.85
N PHE A 124 5.63 -14.12 -4.79
CA PHE A 124 5.11 -13.53 -3.54
C PHE A 124 3.66 -13.93 -3.22
N ASP A 125 3.02 -14.77 -4.03
CA ASP A 125 1.56 -14.89 -4.07
C ASP A 125 0.91 -15.24 -2.72
N SER A 126 1.56 -16.08 -1.93
CA SER A 126 1.11 -16.48 -0.58
C SER A 126 1.08 -15.33 0.43
N GLY A 127 1.80 -14.25 0.17
CA GLY A 127 1.85 -13.05 1.01
C GLY A 127 1.00 -11.89 0.49
N MET A 128 0.37 -12.04 -0.67
CA MET A 128 -0.37 -10.96 -1.32
C MET A 128 -1.87 -11.11 -1.05
N ALA A 129 -2.42 -10.18 -0.28
CA ALA A 129 -3.84 -10.14 0.02
C ALA A 129 -4.64 -9.69 -1.23
N PRO A 130 -5.79 -10.31 -1.52
CA PRO A 130 -6.65 -9.86 -2.61
C PRO A 130 -7.38 -8.54 -2.25
N TYR A 131 -7.42 -7.57 -3.16
CA TYR A 131 -8.11 -6.29 -2.91
C TYR A 131 -9.62 -6.47 -2.64
N ASP A 132 -10.18 -5.75 -1.65
CA ASP A 132 -11.62 -5.81 -1.32
C ASP A 132 -12.50 -5.10 -2.36
N LEU A 133 -13.06 -5.87 -3.29
CA LEU A 133 -13.96 -5.33 -4.30
C LEU A 133 -15.36 -4.98 -3.78
N ALA A 134 -15.77 -5.47 -2.62
CA ALA A 134 -17.10 -5.16 -2.08
C ALA A 134 -17.26 -3.64 -1.85
N ARG A 135 -16.14 -2.93 -1.69
CA ARG A 135 -16.08 -1.47 -1.51
C ARG A 135 -15.58 -0.69 -2.72
N LEU A 136 -15.34 -1.35 -3.85
CA LEU A 136 -14.78 -0.71 -5.04
C LEU A 136 -15.69 0.38 -5.60
N HIS A 137 -17.01 0.16 -5.57
CA HIS A 137 -17.96 1.17 -6.06
C HIS A 137 -17.89 2.45 -5.21
N GLN A 138 -17.84 2.32 -3.88
CA GLN A 138 -17.69 3.44 -2.96
C GLN A 138 -16.36 4.17 -3.20
N TRP A 139 -15.25 3.43 -3.36
CA TRP A 139 -13.96 4.03 -3.66
C TRP A 139 -13.98 4.83 -4.96
N ARG A 140 -14.55 4.26 -6.03
CA ARG A 140 -14.67 4.95 -7.33
C ARG A 140 -15.48 6.24 -7.20
N MET A 141 -16.58 6.23 -6.45
CA MET A 141 -17.37 7.44 -6.23
C MET A 141 -16.57 8.55 -5.54
N LEU A 142 -15.65 8.21 -4.63
CA LEU A 142 -14.78 9.16 -3.93
C LEU A 142 -13.60 9.63 -4.79
N ALA A 143 -13.02 8.75 -5.59
CA ALA A 143 -11.71 8.98 -6.21
C ALA A 143 -11.74 9.18 -7.74
N GLN A 144 -12.89 9.03 -8.43
CA GLN A 144 -12.95 9.03 -9.91
C GLN A 144 -12.39 10.29 -10.60
N PHE A 145 -12.35 11.43 -9.93
CA PHE A 145 -11.79 12.68 -10.48
C PHE A 145 -10.32 12.91 -10.11
N ILE A 146 -9.73 12.02 -9.31
CA ILE A 146 -8.33 12.09 -8.89
C ILE A 146 -7.49 11.41 -9.97
N SER A 147 -7.06 12.17 -10.96
CA SER A 147 -6.22 11.68 -12.06
C SER A 147 -4.73 11.61 -11.70
N GLU A 148 -3.94 10.87 -12.48
CA GLU A 148 -2.47 10.81 -12.31
C GLU A 148 -1.82 12.21 -12.29
N PRO A 149 -2.19 13.16 -13.19
CA PRO A 149 -1.68 14.53 -13.11
C PRO A 149 -2.08 15.29 -11.84
N VAL A 150 -3.30 15.06 -11.33
CA VAL A 150 -3.77 15.68 -10.07
C VAL A 150 -2.93 15.18 -8.90
N ILE A 151 -2.70 13.86 -8.82
CA ILE A 151 -1.83 13.25 -7.81
C ILE A 151 -0.42 13.86 -7.88
N LYS A 152 0.19 13.91 -9.07
CA LYS A 152 1.53 14.46 -9.25
C LYS A 152 1.64 15.94 -8.85
N LYS A 153 0.58 16.72 -9.09
CA LYS A 153 0.55 18.15 -8.80
C LYS A 153 0.33 18.46 -7.32
N LEU A 154 -0.50 17.66 -6.63
CA LEU A 154 -0.96 17.96 -5.27
C LEU A 154 -0.28 17.11 -4.19
N SER A 155 0.49 16.09 -4.57
CA SER A 155 1.28 15.35 -3.60
C SER A 155 2.43 16.23 -3.07
N PRO A 156 2.81 16.07 -1.79
CA PRO A 156 4.01 16.70 -1.25
C PRO A 156 5.27 16.19 -1.95
N ILE A 157 6.42 16.84 -1.71
CA ILE A 157 7.69 16.50 -2.37
C ILE A 157 8.14 15.06 -2.05
N SER A 158 8.02 14.63 -0.79
CA SER A 158 8.24 13.21 -0.40
C SER A 158 7.19 12.26 -1.00
N GLY A 159 6.03 12.82 -1.36
CA GLY A 159 4.82 12.11 -1.73
C GLY A 159 4.08 11.49 -0.56
N VAL A 160 4.59 11.64 0.68
CA VAL A 160 3.96 11.18 1.92
C VAL A 160 3.15 12.30 2.55
N ILE A 161 1.87 12.01 2.79
CA ILE A 161 0.93 12.85 3.54
C ILE A 161 0.89 12.29 4.96
N SER A 162 1.22 13.13 5.94
CA SER A 162 1.19 12.78 7.37
C SER A 162 0.41 13.83 8.16
N VAL A 163 -0.13 13.42 9.31
CA VAL A 163 -0.75 14.32 10.28
C VAL A 163 0.27 14.99 11.20
N MET A 164 1.54 14.57 11.15
CA MET A 164 2.62 15.17 11.93
C MET A 164 2.94 16.56 11.38
N ALA A 165 3.01 17.54 12.28
CA ALA A 165 3.59 18.84 11.99
C ALA A 165 5.07 18.78 12.35
N GLU A 166 5.94 19.00 11.37
CA GLU A 166 7.36 19.22 11.63
C GLU A 166 7.54 20.63 12.23
N GLY A 167 8.02 20.71 13.46
CA GLY A 167 8.48 21.97 14.04
C GLY A 167 9.85 22.30 13.48
N VAL A 168 10.02 23.49 12.90
CA VAL A 168 11.34 23.95 12.48
C VAL A 168 12.13 24.28 13.75
N GLU A 169 13.27 23.65 13.98
CA GLU A 169 14.24 24.17 14.94
C GLU A 169 14.76 25.48 14.37
N GLU A 170 14.39 26.61 14.98
CA GLU A 170 15.11 27.87 14.71
C GLU A 170 16.54 27.65 15.20
N GLU A 171 17.52 27.68 14.28
CA GLU A 171 18.93 27.78 14.65
C GLU A 171 19.09 29.02 15.55
N GLU A 172 19.35 28.80 16.85
CA GLU A 172 19.77 29.86 17.74
C GLU A 172 21.04 30.50 17.15
N LYS A 173 20.90 31.75 16.74
CA LYS A 173 21.95 32.57 16.13
C LYS A 173 22.97 33.07 17.14
#